data_AF-A0A7D9EL45-F1
#
_entry.id   AF-A0A7D9EL45-F1
#
_cell.length_a   1.000
_cell.length_b   1.000
_cell.length_c   1.000
_cell.angle_alpha   90.00
_cell.angle_beta   90.00
_cell.angle_gamma   90.00
#
_symmetry.space_group_name_H-M   'P 1'
#
loop_
_entity.id
_entity.type
_entity.pdbx_description
1 polymer ?
#
loop_
_entity_poly.entity_id
_entity_poly.type
_entity_poly.pdbx_seq_one_letter_code
_entity_poly.pdbx_strand_id
1 'polypeptide(L)'
;MNHLGVSVSPNSVIKTLDCVGENFEKNRVAWNSKIITHLKEELELTSQIEQLNNEKNDLQKKLGTPGLGNDNKELNKELKRVCDDYNKEEGKLVSQRGGHPPTYCAVIDNFDLRIEAADMTSDNQTKDIHWCNHSVILDKVSALDSADEKPIANILDVPNATFVPNVTDQCNIFKDFIVLVSRVFLEHFSKFQNTFKYVVPQHIQHKY
;
A
#
# COMPACT_ATOMS: atom_id res chain seq x y z
N MET A 1 44.05 -4.54 20.44
CA MET A 1 44.16 -4.21 19.01
C MET A 1 42.76 -4.21 18.43
N ASN A 2 42.12 -3.04 18.33
CA ASN A 2 40.86 -2.85 17.60
C ASN A 2 41.21 -2.20 16.27
N HIS A 3 41.31 -3.00 15.21
CA HIS A 3 41.51 -2.49 13.87
C HIS A 3 40.13 -2.38 13.21
N LEU A 4 39.58 -1.16 13.23
CA LEU A 4 38.32 -0.71 12.60
C LEU A 4 36.99 -0.95 13.35
N GLY A 5 37.01 -1.02 14.69
CA GLY A 5 35.78 -0.90 15.49
C GLY A 5 35.42 0.57 15.71
N VAL A 6 34.42 1.09 15.00
CA VAL A 6 33.79 2.38 15.36
C VAL A 6 33.17 2.21 16.75
N SER A 7 33.83 2.68 17.81
CA SER A 7 33.23 2.69 19.15
C SER A 7 32.34 3.92 19.30
N VAL A 8 31.05 3.75 19.05
CA VAL A 8 30.03 4.72 19.46
C VAL A 8 29.68 4.50 20.91
N SER A 9 29.55 5.57 21.70
CA SER A 9 29.14 5.42 23.09
C SER A 9 27.72 4.83 23.15
N PRO A 10 27.40 3.97 24.13
CA PRO A 10 26.05 3.40 24.27
C PRO A 10 24.96 4.49 24.30
N ASN A 11 25.25 5.62 24.94
CA ASN A 11 24.35 6.79 25.01
C ASN A 11 24.12 7.44 23.65
N SER A 12 25.07 7.38 22.72
CA SER A 12 24.91 7.90 21.37
C SER A 12 24.02 6.99 20.53
N VAL A 13 24.21 5.67 20.63
CA VAL A 13 23.41 4.67 19.88
C VAL A 13 21.96 4.69 20.34
N ILE A 14 21.73 4.69 21.66
CA ILE A 14 20.38 4.72 22.23
C ILE A 14 19.65 6.00 21.80
N LYS A 15 20.29 7.17 21.89
CA LYS A 15 19.69 8.43 21.43
C LYS A 15 19.35 8.44 19.94
N THR A 16 20.20 7.85 19.10
CA THR A 16 19.91 7.73 17.67
C THR A 16 18.74 6.80 17.42
N LEU A 17 18.66 5.66 18.12
CA LEU A 17 17.54 4.72 18.05
C LEU A 17 16.22 5.35 18.55
N ASP A 18 16.25 6.18 19.60
CA ASP A 18 15.07 6.90 20.09
C ASP A 18 14.51 7.91 19.07
N CYS A 19 15.36 8.43 18.16
CA CYS A 19 14.93 9.28 17.05
C CYS A 19 14.39 8.48 15.84
N VAL A 20 14.61 7.17 15.78
CA VAL A 20 14.08 6.32 14.70
C VAL A 20 12.57 6.20 14.88
N GLY A 21 11.80 6.70 13.92
CA GLY A 21 10.33 6.69 13.97
C GLY A 21 9.69 8.01 14.43
N GLU A 22 10.49 9.04 14.74
CA GLU A 22 9.95 10.36 15.04
C GLU A 22 9.14 10.90 13.83
N ASN A 23 7.90 11.35 14.08
CA ASN A 23 6.93 11.80 13.06
C ASN A 23 6.38 10.74 12.09
N PHE A 24 6.65 9.45 12.32
CA PHE A 24 6.18 8.36 11.47
C PHE A 24 4.65 8.30 11.29
N GLU A 25 3.91 8.69 12.33
CA GLU A 25 2.45 8.51 12.40
C GLU A 25 1.63 9.43 11.48
N LYS A 26 2.15 10.61 11.12
CA LYS A 26 1.34 11.64 10.44
C LYS A 26 0.82 11.15 9.08
N ASN A 27 1.68 10.50 8.30
CA ASN A 27 1.31 10.00 6.97
C ASN A 27 0.40 8.77 7.07
N ARG A 28 0.69 7.86 8.01
CA ARG A 28 -0.11 6.65 8.24
C ARG A 28 -1.55 6.98 8.60
N VAL A 29 -1.77 7.95 9.49
CA VAL A 29 -3.13 8.38 9.90
C VAL A 29 -3.92 8.90 8.71
N ALA A 30 -3.29 9.70 7.84
CA ALA A 30 -3.93 10.22 6.64
C ALA A 30 -4.29 9.12 5.64
N TRP A 31 -3.40 8.15 5.42
CA TRP A 31 -3.68 6.99 4.55
C TRP A 31 -4.80 6.13 5.11
N ASN A 32 -4.76 5.82 6.40
CA ASN A 32 -5.82 5.08 7.08
C ASN A 32 -7.18 5.73 6.97
N SER A 33 -7.25 7.05 7.17
CA SER A 33 -8.52 7.76 7.05
C SER A 33 -9.10 7.61 5.65
N LYS A 34 -8.28 7.67 4.59
CA LYS A 34 -8.75 7.50 3.21
C LYS A 34 -9.27 6.09 2.94
N ILE A 35 -8.50 5.08 3.35
CA ILE A 35 -8.88 3.66 3.16
C ILE A 35 -10.18 3.36 3.91
N ILE A 36 -10.29 3.78 5.17
CA ILE A 36 -11.48 3.53 5.99
C ILE A 36 -12.72 4.21 5.39
N THR A 37 -12.60 5.47 4.95
CA THR A 37 -13.71 6.17 4.29
C THR A 37 -14.14 5.42 3.02
N HIS A 38 -13.18 5.02 2.19
CA HIS A 38 -13.45 4.29 0.96
C HIS A 38 -14.19 2.96 1.20
N LEU A 39 -13.70 2.16 2.17
CA LEU A 39 -14.30 0.88 2.53
C LEU A 39 -15.71 1.04 3.12
N LYS A 40 -15.96 2.12 3.87
CA LYS A 40 -17.31 2.43 4.38
C LYS A 40 -18.29 2.75 3.26
N GLU A 41 -17.88 3.56 2.30
CA GLU A 41 -18.68 3.88 1.12
C GLU A 41 -18.96 2.63 0.27
N GLU A 42 -17.96 1.76 0.07
CA GLU A 42 -18.14 0.49 -0.64
C GLU A 42 -19.12 -0.45 0.09
N LEU A 43 -19.00 -0.55 1.41
CA LEU A 43 -19.88 -1.36 2.24
C LEU A 43 -21.33 -0.85 2.17
N GLU A 44 -21.53 0.46 2.23
CA GLU A 44 -22.85 1.08 2.13
C GLU A 44 -23.49 0.82 0.76
N LEU A 45 -22.74 1.01 -0.33
CA LEU A 45 -23.20 0.71 -1.69
C LEU A 45 -23.56 -0.77 -1.85
N THR A 46 -22.73 -1.67 -1.32
CA THR A 46 -22.97 -3.12 -1.37
C THR A 46 -24.28 -3.48 -0.65
N SER A 47 -24.52 -2.90 0.53
CA SER A 47 -25.76 -3.11 1.28
C SER A 47 -26.99 -2.58 0.54
N GLN A 48 -26.90 -1.40 -0.09
CA GLN A 48 -27.99 -0.84 -0.89
C GLN A 48 -28.32 -1.70 -2.12
N ILE A 49 -27.30 -2.19 -2.83
CA ILE A 49 -27.46 -3.10 -3.97
C ILE A 49 -28.15 -4.40 -3.55
N GLU A 50 -27.77 -4.96 -2.40
CA GLU A 50 -28.39 -6.17 -1.87
C GLU A 50 -29.88 -5.94 -1.55
N GLN A 51 -30.22 -4.82 -0.92
CA GLN A 51 -31.62 -4.44 -0.65
C GLN A 51 -32.44 -4.31 -1.94
N LEU A 52 -31.92 -3.58 -2.93
CA LEU A 52 -32.56 -3.40 -4.24
C LEU A 52 -32.73 -4.75 -4.98
N ASN A 53 -31.76 -5.64 -4.87
CA ASN A 53 -31.85 -6.97 -5.47
C ASN A 53 -32.95 -7.82 -4.81
N ASN A 54 -33.05 -7.78 -3.47
CA ASN A 54 -34.11 -8.46 -2.73
C ASN A 54 -35.49 -7.92 -3.11
N GLU A 55 -35.64 -6.58 -3.16
CA GLU A 55 -36.88 -5.92 -3.57
C GLU A 55 -37.28 -6.28 -5.02
N LYS A 56 -36.31 -6.23 -5.95
CA LYS A 56 -36.48 -6.67 -7.34
C LYS A 56 -37.01 -8.10 -7.42
N ASN A 57 -36.40 -9.03 -6.67
CA ASN A 57 -36.80 -10.44 -6.63
C ASN A 57 -38.23 -10.61 -6.09
N ASP A 58 -38.62 -9.86 -5.07
CA ASP A 58 -39.96 -9.94 -4.48
C ASP A 58 -41.03 -9.35 -5.40
N LEU A 59 -40.74 -8.24 -6.09
CA LEU A 59 -41.63 -7.67 -7.12
C LEU A 59 -41.81 -8.64 -8.29
N GLN A 60 -40.75 -9.30 -8.74
CA GLN A 60 -40.81 -10.33 -9.78
C GLN A 60 -41.69 -11.52 -9.37
N LYS A 61 -41.60 -11.99 -8.12
CA LYS A 61 -42.48 -13.05 -7.59
C LYS A 61 -43.95 -12.61 -7.61
N LYS A 62 -44.25 -11.38 -7.17
CA LYS A 62 -45.63 -10.86 -7.14
C LYS A 62 -46.25 -10.81 -8.54
N LEU A 63 -45.49 -10.36 -9.54
CA LEU A 63 -45.89 -10.33 -10.96
C LEU A 63 -46.21 -11.72 -11.55
N GLY A 64 -45.59 -12.78 -11.04
CA GLY A 64 -45.86 -14.16 -11.45
C GLY A 64 -47.19 -14.74 -10.92
N THR A 65 -47.94 -14.00 -10.10
CA THR A 65 -49.18 -14.48 -9.47
C THR A 65 -50.40 -14.24 -10.39
N PRO A 66 -51.22 -15.26 -10.71
CA PRO A 66 -52.37 -15.08 -11.61
C PRO A 66 -53.48 -14.20 -11.00
N GLY A 67 -54.00 -13.21 -11.75
CA GLY A 67 -55.24 -12.49 -11.41
C GLY A 67 -55.18 -10.95 -11.24
N LEU A 68 -54.02 -10.31 -11.46
CA LEU A 68 -53.75 -8.91 -11.09
C LEU A 68 -53.69 -7.96 -12.31
N GLY A 69 -54.81 -7.70 -12.98
CA GLY A 69 -54.84 -6.95 -14.25
C GLY A 69 -54.30 -5.50 -14.21
N ASN A 70 -54.87 -4.64 -13.35
CA ASN A 70 -54.40 -3.25 -13.19
C ASN A 70 -53.16 -3.16 -12.28
N ASP A 71 -53.07 -4.02 -11.28
CA ASP A 71 -51.94 -4.06 -10.34
C ASP A 71 -50.64 -4.46 -11.04
N ASN A 72 -50.71 -5.28 -12.10
CA ASN A 72 -49.55 -5.61 -12.93
C ASN A 72 -48.93 -4.39 -13.62
N LYS A 73 -49.70 -3.36 -13.98
CA LYS A 73 -49.15 -2.17 -14.64
C LYS A 73 -48.34 -1.31 -13.66
N GLU A 74 -48.84 -1.11 -12.45
CA GLU A 74 -48.13 -0.36 -11.42
C GLU A 74 -46.92 -1.14 -10.88
N LEU A 75 -47.06 -2.46 -10.64
CA LEU A 75 -45.93 -3.31 -10.25
C LEU A 75 -44.82 -3.34 -11.32
N ASN A 76 -45.16 -3.37 -12.62
CA ASN A 76 -44.15 -3.31 -13.67
C ASN A 76 -43.41 -1.97 -13.70
N LYS A 77 -44.10 -0.87 -13.41
CA LYS A 77 -43.49 0.46 -13.33
C LYS A 77 -42.57 0.56 -12.11
N GLU A 78 -42.97 0.01 -10.97
CA GLU A 78 -42.16 -0.07 -9.76
C GLU A 78 -40.93 -0.98 -9.97
N LEU A 79 -41.11 -2.16 -10.55
CA LEU A 79 -40.01 -3.07 -10.89
C LEU A 79 -39.00 -2.40 -11.83
N LYS A 80 -39.47 -1.67 -12.83
CA LYS A 80 -38.60 -0.90 -13.73
C LYS A 80 -37.78 0.13 -12.96
N ARG A 81 -38.41 0.90 -12.07
CA ARG A 81 -37.72 1.88 -11.23
C ARG A 81 -36.65 1.22 -10.35
N VAL A 82 -36.97 0.12 -9.67
CA VAL A 82 -36.02 -0.62 -8.82
C VAL A 82 -34.86 -1.18 -9.65
N CYS A 83 -35.11 -1.65 -10.88
CA CYS A 83 -34.04 -2.09 -11.77
C CYS A 83 -33.13 -0.93 -12.22
N ASP A 84 -33.70 0.24 -12.52
CA ASP A 84 -32.94 1.43 -12.89
C ASP A 84 -32.06 1.91 -11.71
N ASP A 85 -32.62 1.93 -10.49
CA ASP A 85 -31.89 2.27 -9.26
C ASP A 85 -30.79 1.23 -8.97
N TYR A 86 -31.06 -0.08 -9.12
CA TYR A 86 -30.07 -1.15 -8.98
C TYR A 86 -28.87 -0.95 -9.92
N ASN A 87 -29.12 -0.76 -11.21
CA ASN A 87 -28.06 -0.59 -12.21
C ASN A 87 -27.21 0.66 -11.92
N LYS A 88 -27.86 1.73 -11.43
CA LYS A 88 -27.18 2.97 -11.05
C LYS A 88 -26.24 2.76 -9.86
N GLU A 89 -26.72 2.11 -8.79
CA GLU A 89 -25.88 1.85 -7.61
C GLU A 89 -24.78 0.82 -7.93
N GLU A 90 -25.07 -0.20 -8.75
CA GLU A 90 -24.07 -1.14 -9.26
C GLU A 90 -22.95 -0.43 -10.04
N GLY A 91 -23.31 0.50 -10.93
CA GLY A 91 -22.34 1.32 -11.66
C GLY A 91 -21.46 2.16 -10.73
N LYS A 92 -22.03 2.71 -9.64
CA LYS A 92 -21.24 3.41 -8.62
C LYS A 92 -20.31 2.47 -7.86
N LEU A 93 -20.77 1.27 -7.49
CA LEU A 93 -19.92 0.29 -6.81
C LEU A 93 -18.73 -0.14 -7.67
N VAL A 94 -18.94 -0.37 -8.97
CA VAL A 94 -17.87 -0.67 -9.92
C VAL A 94 -16.87 0.50 -9.99
N SER A 95 -17.37 1.73 -10.11
CA SER A 95 -16.50 2.92 -10.10
C SER A 95 -15.76 3.10 -8.77
N GLN A 96 -16.41 2.80 -7.63
CA GLN A 96 -15.81 2.88 -6.31
C GLN A 96 -14.65 1.89 -6.23
N ARG A 97 -14.88 0.61 -6.58
CA ARG A 97 -13.82 -0.41 -6.60
C ARG A 97 -12.65 -0.02 -7.51
N GLY A 98 -12.91 0.52 -8.70
CA GLY A 98 -11.84 1.00 -9.58
C GLY A 98 -11.08 2.22 -9.04
N GLY A 99 -11.69 2.99 -8.14
CA GLY A 99 -11.11 4.16 -7.48
C GLY A 99 -10.43 3.88 -6.14
N HIS A 100 -10.11 2.62 -5.84
CA HIS A 100 -9.55 2.24 -4.54
C HIS A 100 -8.27 3.03 -4.22
N PRO A 101 -8.17 3.67 -3.03
CA PRO A 101 -6.98 4.43 -2.68
C PRO A 101 -5.77 3.50 -2.54
N PRO A 102 -4.54 4.01 -2.77
CA PRO A 102 -3.32 3.28 -2.48
C PRO A 102 -3.33 2.67 -1.06
N THR A 103 -3.05 1.36 -0.97
CA THR A 103 -2.90 0.65 0.30
C THR A 103 -1.50 0.85 0.84
N TYR A 104 -1.18 0.24 1.98
CA TYR A 104 0.16 0.26 2.52
C TYR A 104 0.51 -1.08 3.17
N CYS A 105 1.80 -1.39 3.23
CA CYS A 105 2.34 -2.53 3.97
C CYS A 105 3.04 -2.03 5.23
N ALA A 106 2.74 -2.64 6.37
CA ALA A 106 3.51 -2.45 7.60
C ALA A 106 4.64 -3.49 7.66
N VAL A 107 5.87 -3.02 7.69
CA VAL A 107 7.07 -3.82 7.89
C VAL A 107 7.51 -3.63 9.33
N ILE A 108 7.70 -4.75 10.02
CA ILE A 108 8.12 -4.77 11.43
C ILE A 108 9.49 -5.43 11.48
N ASP A 109 10.43 -4.78 12.15
CA ASP A 109 11.78 -5.29 12.34
C ASP A 109 12.18 -5.18 13.81
N ASN A 110 12.93 -6.17 14.30
CA ASN A 110 13.36 -6.23 15.70
C ASN A 110 14.85 -5.92 15.80
N PHE A 111 15.17 -4.97 16.68
CA PHE A 111 16.53 -4.64 17.06
C PHE A 111 16.76 -5.07 18.51
N ASP A 112 17.40 -6.22 18.66
CA ASP A 112 17.80 -6.74 19.96
C ASP A 112 19.26 -6.38 20.23
N LEU A 113 19.52 -5.75 21.38
CA LEU A 113 20.86 -5.40 21.83
C LEU A 113 21.11 -5.97 23.22
N ARG A 114 22.16 -6.78 23.33
CA ARG A 114 22.67 -7.24 24.62
C ARG A 114 23.92 -6.47 25.00
N ILE A 115 23.89 -5.85 26.18
CA ILE A 115 25.02 -5.12 26.76
C ILE A 115 25.52 -5.94 27.94
N GLU A 116 26.65 -6.62 27.75
CA GLU A 116 27.29 -7.40 28.81
C GLU A 116 27.98 -6.48 29.82
N ALA A 117 27.73 -6.73 31.11
CA ALA A 117 28.49 -6.09 32.18
C ALA A 117 29.88 -6.73 32.27
N ALA A 118 30.94 -5.93 32.20
CA ALA A 118 32.31 -6.41 32.35
C ALA A 118 32.52 -7.14 33.69
N ASP A 119 31.96 -6.58 34.77
CA ASP A 119 31.83 -7.21 36.08
C ASP A 119 30.38 -7.07 36.56
N MET A 120 29.73 -8.19 36.86
CA MET A 120 28.36 -8.20 37.36
C MET A 120 28.31 -7.86 38.84
N THR A 121 27.64 -6.76 39.18
CA THR A 121 27.36 -6.35 40.57
C THR A 121 25.87 -6.06 40.73
N SER A 122 25.37 -5.93 41.97
CA SER A 122 23.95 -5.58 42.19
C SER A 122 23.49 -4.37 41.38
N ASP A 123 24.40 -3.41 41.17
CA ASP A 123 24.11 -2.12 40.54
C ASP A 123 24.52 -2.09 39.05
N ASN A 124 25.25 -3.11 38.58
CA ASN A 124 25.74 -3.23 37.20
C ASN A 124 25.48 -4.65 36.66
N GLN A 125 24.26 -4.84 36.16
CA GLN A 125 23.83 -6.09 35.52
C GLN A 125 23.95 -6.00 34.00
N THR A 126 24.04 -7.17 33.35
CA THR A 126 23.85 -7.28 31.90
C THR A 126 22.46 -6.78 31.53
N LYS A 127 22.36 -6.06 30.43
CA LYS A 127 21.09 -5.47 29.96
C LYS A 127 20.75 -6.04 28.60
N ASP A 128 19.54 -6.57 28.48
CA ASP A 128 18.94 -6.92 27.21
C ASP A 128 17.94 -5.82 26.86
N ILE A 129 18.15 -5.17 25.72
CA ILE A 129 17.30 -4.09 25.23
C ILE A 129 16.63 -4.57 23.93
N HIS A 130 15.31 -4.47 23.91
CA HIS A 130 14.47 -4.89 22.81
C HIS A 130 13.80 -3.67 22.19
N TRP A 131 14.14 -3.35 20.94
CA TRP A 131 13.45 -2.35 20.15
C TRP A 131 12.70 -3.01 19.01
N CYS A 132 11.53 -2.49 18.70
CA CYS A 132 10.73 -2.91 17.56
C CYS A 132 10.50 -1.71 16.66
N ASN A 133 11.12 -1.73 15.49
CA ASN A 133 10.96 -0.71 14.47
C ASN A 133 9.76 -1.07 13.59
N HIS A 134 8.89 -0.10 13.36
CA HIS A 134 7.75 -0.24 12.47
C HIS A 134 7.90 0.77 11.35
N SER A 135 7.91 0.28 10.11
CA SER A 135 7.87 1.10 8.90
C SER A 135 6.59 0.81 8.13
N VAL A 136 6.05 1.80 7.43
CA VAL A 136 4.83 1.69 6.66
C VAL A 136 5.14 2.26 5.30
N ILE A 137 4.99 1.42 4.28
CA ILE A 137 5.33 1.73 2.90
C ILE A 137 4.02 1.78 2.13
N LEU A 138 3.70 2.94 1.56
CA LEU A 138 2.55 3.09 0.67
C LEU A 138 2.79 2.27 -0.60
N ASP A 139 1.84 1.42 -0.94
CA ASP A 139 1.84 0.72 -2.21
C ASP A 139 1.46 1.70 -3.31
N LYS A 140 2.42 2.05 -4.16
CA LYS A 140 2.20 3.01 -5.25
C LYS A 140 1.60 2.36 -6.49
N VAL A 141 1.55 1.02 -6.54
CA VAL A 141 1.06 0.27 -7.69
C VAL A 141 -0.27 -0.37 -7.29
N SER A 142 -1.37 0.11 -7.87
CA SER A 142 -2.66 -0.54 -7.68
C SER A 142 -2.66 -1.87 -8.42
N ALA A 143 -2.74 -2.98 -7.69
CA ALA A 143 -2.90 -4.30 -8.28
C ALA A 143 -4.37 -4.62 -8.63
N LEU A 144 -5.31 -3.69 -8.43
CA LEU A 144 -6.74 -3.96 -8.67
C LEU A 144 -7.08 -4.27 -10.13
N ASP A 145 -6.34 -3.70 -11.08
CA ASP A 145 -6.54 -3.94 -12.51
C ASP A 145 -5.71 -5.12 -13.05
N SER A 146 -4.87 -5.73 -12.20
CA SER A 146 -4.12 -6.93 -12.57
C SER A 146 -5.10 -8.10 -12.57
N ALA A 147 -5.46 -8.59 -13.76
CA ALA A 147 -6.26 -9.79 -13.94
C ALA A 147 -5.48 -11.02 -13.44
N ASP A 148 -5.47 -11.23 -12.12
CA ASP A 148 -4.77 -12.31 -11.44
C ASP A 148 -5.62 -13.58 -11.39
N GLU A 149 -6.50 -13.78 -12.39
CA GLU A 149 -7.42 -14.91 -12.40
C GLU A 149 -6.68 -16.25 -12.48
N LYS A 150 -5.49 -16.28 -13.10
CA LYS A 150 -4.68 -17.49 -13.33
C LYS A 150 -3.19 -17.16 -13.48
N PRO A 151 -2.29 -18.03 -13.00
CA PRO A 151 -0.86 -17.94 -13.33
C PRO A 151 -0.65 -17.92 -14.85
N ILE A 152 0.20 -16.99 -15.34
CA ILE A 152 0.52 -16.83 -16.76
C ILE A 152 1.21 -18.10 -17.33
N ALA A 153 1.97 -18.80 -16.48
CA ALA A 153 2.61 -20.08 -16.77
C ALA A 153 2.82 -20.87 -15.47
N ASN A 154 3.02 -22.18 -15.60
CA ASN A 154 3.48 -23.02 -14.50
C ASN A 154 4.91 -22.63 -14.13
N ILE A 155 5.17 -22.37 -12.83
CA ILE A 155 6.47 -21.92 -12.34
C ILE A 155 7.60 -22.90 -12.63
N LEU A 156 7.30 -24.20 -12.73
CA LEU A 156 8.29 -25.23 -13.06
C LEU A 156 8.76 -25.17 -14.52
N ASP A 157 7.98 -24.53 -15.39
CA ASP A 157 8.24 -24.41 -16.82
C ASP A 157 8.92 -23.08 -17.18
N VAL A 158 9.01 -22.12 -16.24
CA VAL A 158 9.65 -20.82 -16.45
C VAL A 158 11.12 -20.88 -16.03
N PRO A 159 12.08 -20.65 -16.94
CA PRO A 159 13.49 -20.63 -16.57
C PRO A 159 13.77 -19.53 -15.54
N ASN A 160 14.59 -19.83 -14.52
CA ASN A 160 14.99 -18.85 -13.49
C ASN A 160 15.58 -17.56 -14.07
N ALA A 161 16.27 -17.67 -15.21
CA ALA A 161 16.86 -16.52 -15.91
C ALA A 161 15.81 -15.47 -16.33
N THR A 162 14.53 -15.84 -16.46
CA THR A 162 13.42 -14.92 -16.79
C THR A 162 13.15 -13.92 -15.66
N PHE A 163 13.48 -14.29 -14.42
CA PHE A 163 13.29 -13.43 -13.24
C PHE A 163 14.53 -12.59 -12.90
N VAL A 164 15.66 -12.85 -13.58
CA VAL A 164 16.89 -12.11 -13.35
C VAL A 164 16.96 -10.98 -14.38
N PRO A 165 17.29 -9.73 -13.97
CA PRO A 165 17.49 -8.63 -14.90
C PRO A 165 18.47 -9.03 -16.00
N ASN A 166 18.04 -8.92 -17.26
CA ASN A 166 18.94 -9.13 -18.39
C ASN A 166 19.93 -7.95 -18.51
N VAL A 167 20.89 -8.04 -19.43
CA VAL A 167 21.92 -7.00 -19.61
C VAL A 167 21.31 -5.62 -19.86
N THR A 168 20.23 -5.54 -20.65
CA THR A 168 19.52 -4.29 -20.92
C THR A 168 18.88 -3.74 -19.65
N ASP A 169 18.22 -4.59 -18.86
CA ASP A 169 17.62 -4.20 -17.58
C ASP A 169 18.67 -3.68 -16.61
N GLN A 170 19.80 -4.38 -16.50
CA GLN A 170 20.93 -3.96 -15.66
C GLN A 170 21.48 -2.60 -16.10
N CYS A 171 21.64 -2.38 -17.41
CA CYS A 171 22.08 -1.08 -17.93
C CYS A 171 21.07 0.03 -17.60
N ASN A 172 19.78 -0.24 -17.65
CA ASN A 172 18.75 0.74 -17.32
C ASN A 172 18.72 1.04 -15.81
N ILE A 173 18.74 0.00 -14.97
CA ILE A 173 18.86 0.13 -13.51
C ILE A 173 20.10 0.94 -13.13
N PHE A 174 21.24 0.70 -13.80
CA PHE A 174 22.46 1.46 -13.54
C PHE A 174 22.32 2.95 -13.88
N LYS A 175 21.65 3.29 -15.00
CA LYS A 175 21.34 4.69 -15.34
C LYS A 175 20.46 5.35 -14.29
N ASP A 176 19.47 4.64 -13.78
CA ASP A 176 18.57 5.13 -12.74
C ASP A 176 19.34 5.38 -11.43
N PHE A 177 20.24 4.47 -11.04
CA PHE A 177 21.10 4.65 -9.88
C PHE A 177 22.03 5.86 -10.01
N ILE A 178 22.59 6.13 -11.19
CA ILE A 178 23.40 7.35 -11.41
C ILE A 178 22.60 8.59 -11.04
N VAL A 179 21.33 8.67 -11.45
CA VAL A 179 20.47 9.81 -11.14
C VAL A 179 20.18 9.89 -9.64
N LEU A 180 19.85 8.78 -8.98
CA LEU A 180 19.58 8.74 -7.53
C LEU A 180 20.80 9.17 -6.72
N VAL A 181 21.96 8.59 -6.99
CA VAL A 181 23.21 8.92 -6.30
C VAL A 181 23.59 10.39 -6.56
N SER A 182 23.41 10.89 -7.77
CA SER A 182 23.64 12.31 -8.08
C SER A 182 22.76 13.24 -7.24
N ARG A 183 21.49 12.89 -6.99
CA ARG A 183 20.60 13.69 -6.13
C ARG A 183 21.08 13.72 -4.69
N VAL A 184 21.51 12.58 -4.14
CA VAL A 184 22.11 12.50 -2.80
C VAL A 184 23.33 13.42 -2.69
N PHE A 185 24.18 13.44 -3.72
CA PHE A 185 25.30 14.37 -3.76
C PHE A 185 24.87 15.85 -3.77
N LEU A 186 23.82 16.21 -4.53
CA LEU A 186 23.29 17.59 -4.52
C LEU A 186 22.69 17.97 -3.17
N GLU A 187 22.05 17.04 -2.48
CA GLU A 187 21.39 17.29 -1.19
C GLU A 187 22.41 17.51 -0.06
N HIS A 188 23.49 16.74 -0.03
CA HIS A 188 24.46 16.80 1.06
C HIS A 188 25.70 17.65 0.78
N PHE A 189 26.00 17.99 -0.47
CA PHE A 189 27.18 18.78 -0.82
C PHE A 189 26.81 20.08 -1.55
N SER A 190 26.86 21.19 -0.81
CA SER A 190 26.49 22.54 -1.30
C SER A 190 27.23 22.97 -2.58
N LYS A 191 28.51 22.58 -2.75
CA LYS A 191 29.28 22.85 -3.97
C LYS A 191 28.69 22.16 -5.21
N PHE A 192 28.19 20.93 -5.05
CA PHE A 192 27.56 20.19 -6.13
C PHE A 192 26.20 20.78 -6.47
N GLN A 193 25.42 21.17 -5.46
CA GLN A 193 24.14 21.86 -5.64
C GLN A 193 24.27 23.10 -6.52
N ASN A 194 25.25 23.96 -6.24
CA ASN A 194 25.45 25.20 -6.99
C ASN A 194 25.89 24.98 -8.44
N THR A 195 26.52 23.83 -8.73
CA THR A 195 27.13 23.55 -10.04
C THR A 195 26.24 22.71 -10.94
N PHE A 196 25.57 21.70 -10.39
CA PHE A 196 24.93 20.62 -11.16
C PHE A 196 23.41 20.52 -10.98
N LYS A 197 22.78 21.40 -10.20
CA LYS A 197 21.31 21.38 -9.95
C LYS A 197 20.47 21.37 -11.22
N TYR A 198 20.93 22.01 -12.29
CA TYR A 198 20.18 22.10 -13.55
C TYR A 198 20.45 20.94 -14.52
N VAL A 199 21.44 20.09 -14.23
CA VAL A 199 21.85 18.99 -15.11
C VAL A 199 21.35 17.65 -14.57
N VAL A 200 21.27 17.49 -13.24
CA VAL A 200 20.76 16.26 -12.63
C VAL A 200 19.24 16.20 -12.80
N PRO A 201 18.69 15.15 -13.46
CA PRO A 201 17.25 15.02 -13.64
C PRO A 201 16.51 14.95 -12.31
N GLN A 202 15.44 15.73 -12.17
CA GLN A 202 14.58 15.70 -10.97
C GLN A 202 13.70 14.46 -10.91
N HIS A 203 13.34 13.90 -12.07
CA HIS A 203 12.52 12.69 -12.18
C HIS A 203 13.23 11.66 -13.05
N ILE A 204 13.13 10.39 -12.65
CA ILE A 204 13.46 9.26 -13.52
C ILE A 204 12.20 8.99 -14.33
N GLN A 205 12.32 8.92 -15.65
CA GLN A 205 11.16 8.66 -16.49
C GLN A 205 10.75 7.20 -16.34
N HIS A 206 9.52 6.98 -15.89
CA HIS A 206 8.87 5.69 -15.88
C HIS A 206 7.85 5.64 -17.01
N LYS A 207 7.58 4.44 -17.51
CA LYS A 207 6.70 4.21 -18.68
C LYS A 207 5.24 4.60 -18.41
N TYR A 208 4.85 4.71 -17.14
CA TYR A 208 3.50 5.00 -16.67
C TYR A 208 3.56 6.12 -15.63
#